data_AF-A0AAE9F579-F1
#
_entry.id   AF-A0AAE9F579-F1
#
_cell.length_a   1.000
_cell.length_b   1.000
_cell.length_c   1.000
_cell.angle_alpha   90.00
_cell.angle_beta   90.00
_cell.angle_gamma   90.00
#
_symmetry.space_group_name_H-M   'P 1'
#
loop_
_entity.id
_entity.type
_entity.pdbx_description
1 polymer ?
#
loop_
_entity_poly.entity_id
_entity_poly.type
_entity_poly.pdbx_seq_one_letter_code
_entity_poly.pdbx_strand_id
1 'polypeptide(L)'
;MAVVWTPLESNPTVINPMIEKMGVSGVKTVDVLFFEDDSIGQPQHAVILCFPEYKKVDEIMKPIYEQAKAADDSVFFMKQKISNACGTFALFHSLANLEDRINLGDGAFAKWLAEAKKVGVDERSDLLANNAELTAIHAAAATAGQTDPSGEVEHHFICYVGKNGILYEIDSRLQFAREIGPTSEATLVKDAGAACQHLIQKLDNCKRESFPTRFQMAPKGKGGWQALESNPETINPFLKKIGVSGLECVDVYSFDEEMLQFIPTPQLAMILCFPSSEAREFLSKQYEEVEKNGKKPEGVFFMNQSEDIGNACGTFALFHSLGNLENRVNLGKGKFAKWFAKAKLVKEDERSDLLSEDTDLAEAHDETAGEGDTEQTDNVDYHFITYVNKDGQLYEIDSCAPFPRPLGSTSDASMIKDASVAIKELMNNVVNLNFSAMALIGK
;
A
#
# COMPACT_ATOMS: atom_id res chain seq x y z
N MET A 1 -33.52 -22.17 -14.81
CA MET A 1 -32.04 -22.24 -14.79
C MET A 1 -31.57 -21.22 -13.78
N ALA A 2 -30.52 -21.51 -13.00
CA ALA A 2 -29.94 -20.51 -12.11
C ALA A 2 -29.45 -19.32 -12.95
N VAL A 3 -29.79 -18.09 -12.55
CA VAL A 3 -29.34 -16.88 -13.25
C VAL A 3 -27.87 -16.66 -12.88
N VAL A 4 -27.03 -16.50 -13.89
CA VAL A 4 -25.59 -16.29 -13.73
C VAL A 4 -25.25 -14.93 -14.31
N TRP A 5 -24.58 -14.11 -13.52
CA TRP A 5 -24.08 -12.80 -13.93
C TRP A 5 -22.55 -12.84 -14.08
N THR A 6 -22.01 -11.81 -14.71
CA THR A 6 -20.56 -11.61 -14.78
C THR A 6 -20.08 -11.09 -13.41
N PRO A 7 -18.99 -11.61 -12.83
CA PRO A 7 -18.49 -11.09 -11.56
C PRO A 7 -18.14 -9.59 -11.68
N LEU A 8 -18.40 -8.84 -10.60
CA LEU A 8 -18.10 -7.41 -10.52
C LEU A 8 -16.72 -7.20 -9.91
N GLU A 9 -15.90 -6.35 -10.53
CA GLU A 9 -14.60 -5.93 -9.98
C GLU A 9 -14.79 -5.00 -8.78
N SER A 10 -13.99 -5.20 -7.72
CA SER A 10 -13.99 -4.36 -6.51
C SER A 10 -13.21 -3.06 -6.76
N ASN A 11 -13.76 -2.17 -7.59
CA ASN A 11 -13.05 -0.96 -8.03
C ASN A 11 -14.01 0.23 -8.10
N PRO A 12 -13.71 1.37 -7.43
CA PRO A 12 -14.54 2.57 -7.51
C PRO A 12 -14.76 3.10 -8.92
N THR A 13 -13.80 2.93 -9.83
CA THR A 13 -13.95 3.35 -11.24
C THR A 13 -15.01 2.56 -11.99
N VAL A 14 -15.34 1.35 -11.52
CA VAL A 14 -16.42 0.50 -12.04
C VAL A 14 -17.73 0.75 -11.29
N ILE A 15 -17.66 0.86 -9.96
CA ILE A 15 -18.83 0.99 -9.08
C ILE A 15 -19.48 2.38 -9.17
N ASN A 16 -18.70 3.46 -9.26
CA ASN A 16 -19.26 4.82 -9.31
C ASN A 16 -20.15 5.05 -10.55
N PRO A 17 -19.72 4.70 -11.78
CA PRO A 17 -20.61 4.77 -12.95
C PRO A 17 -21.86 3.88 -12.83
N MET A 18 -21.77 2.76 -12.10
CA MET A 18 -22.90 1.88 -11.82
C MET A 18 -23.93 2.57 -10.90
N ILE A 19 -23.47 3.25 -9.84
CA ILE A 19 -24.32 4.05 -8.93
C ILE A 19 -25.03 5.18 -9.70
N GLU A 20 -24.31 5.90 -10.54
CA GLU A 20 -24.89 6.98 -11.35
C GLU A 20 -25.96 6.46 -12.32
N LYS A 21 -25.69 5.35 -13.03
CA LYS A 21 -26.66 4.71 -13.94
C LYS A 21 -27.89 4.15 -13.22
N MET A 22 -27.76 3.80 -11.94
CA MET A 22 -28.90 3.43 -11.09
C MET A 22 -29.80 4.61 -10.72
N GLY A 23 -29.34 5.84 -10.96
CA GLY A 23 -30.01 7.09 -10.64
C GLY A 23 -29.80 7.55 -9.20
N VAL A 24 -28.75 7.06 -8.53
CA VAL A 24 -28.37 7.50 -7.18
C VAL A 24 -27.30 8.59 -7.29
N SER A 25 -27.41 9.63 -6.48
CA SER A 25 -26.47 10.75 -6.45
C SER A 25 -26.16 11.16 -5.01
N GLY A 26 -25.12 11.97 -4.82
CA GLY A 26 -24.70 12.44 -3.49
C GLY A 26 -23.86 11.44 -2.69
N VAL A 27 -23.57 10.27 -3.26
CA VAL A 27 -22.64 9.27 -2.71
C VAL A 27 -21.69 8.79 -3.80
N LYS A 28 -20.50 8.35 -3.37
CA LYS A 28 -19.50 7.71 -4.22
C LYS A 28 -18.74 6.68 -3.39
N THR A 29 -18.21 5.67 -4.04
CA THR A 29 -17.18 4.81 -3.46
C THR A 29 -15.80 5.42 -3.68
N VAL A 30 -14.91 5.16 -2.75
CA VAL A 30 -13.47 5.47 -2.80
C VAL A 30 -12.73 4.22 -2.36
N ASP A 31 -11.46 4.10 -2.75
CA ASP A 31 -10.62 3.02 -2.27
C ASP A 31 -10.34 3.21 -0.77
N VAL A 32 -10.40 2.10 -0.03
CA VAL A 32 -10.00 2.03 1.37
C VAL A 32 -8.70 1.24 1.40
N LEU A 33 -7.58 1.94 1.49
CA LEU A 33 -6.25 1.30 1.54
C LEU A 33 -5.97 0.73 2.93
N PHE A 34 -6.37 1.46 3.97
CA PHE A 34 -6.25 1.08 5.37
C PHE A 34 -7.52 1.42 6.15
N PHE A 35 -7.87 0.60 7.15
CA PHE A 35 -9.07 0.87 7.96
C PHE A 35 -8.87 2.00 8.97
N GLU A 36 -7.61 2.33 9.28
CA GLU A 36 -7.20 3.43 10.15
C GLU A 36 -6.93 4.74 9.41
N ASP A 37 -7.24 4.81 8.11
CA ASP A 37 -7.00 6.00 7.29
C ASP A 37 -8.02 7.11 7.63
N ASP A 38 -7.55 8.12 8.38
CA ASP A 38 -8.34 9.29 8.77
C ASP A 38 -8.62 10.25 7.59
N SER A 39 -7.99 10.04 6.42
CA SER A 39 -8.22 10.85 5.20
C SER A 39 -9.46 10.42 4.41
N ILE A 40 -10.06 9.28 4.76
CA ILE A 40 -11.29 8.81 4.11
C ILE A 40 -12.41 9.84 4.33
N GLY A 41 -12.95 10.33 3.21
CA GLY A 41 -13.96 11.37 3.19
C GLY A 41 -15.17 11.08 4.09
N GLN A 42 -15.69 12.15 4.69
CA GLN A 42 -16.86 12.13 5.58
C GLN A 42 -18.10 12.67 4.85
N PRO A 43 -19.32 12.16 5.17
CA PRO A 43 -19.61 11.07 6.10
C PRO A 43 -19.31 9.67 5.53
N GLN A 44 -18.88 8.73 6.37
CA GLN A 44 -18.71 7.31 5.98
C GLN A 44 -20.03 6.56 6.16
N HIS A 45 -20.51 5.94 5.09
CA HIS A 45 -21.85 5.32 5.08
C HIS A 45 -21.84 3.79 5.13
N ALA A 46 -20.92 3.16 4.39
CA ALA A 46 -20.78 1.72 4.28
C ALA A 46 -19.38 1.35 3.76
N VAL A 47 -18.95 0.12 3.99
CA VAL A 47 -17.77 -0.52 3.39
C VAL A 47 -18.24 -1.73 2.59
N ILE A 48 -17.83 -1.80 1.33
CA ILE A 48 -18.00 -2.97 0.48
C ILE A 48 -16.65 -3.68 0.43
N LEU A 49 -16.53 -4.83 1.08
CA LEU A 49 -15.25 -5.53 1.24
C LEU A 49 -15.24 -6.81 0.42
N CYS A 50 -14.24 -6.97 -0.45
CA CYS A 50 -14.04 -8.15 -1.27
C CYS A 50 -12.96 -9.04 -0.63
N PHE A 51 -13.36 -10.19 -0.11
CA PHE A 51 -12.43 -11.16 0.47
C PHE A 51 -11.95 -12.17 -0.58
N PRO A 52 -10.65 -12.49 -0.63
CA PRO A 52 -10.15 -13.66 -1.35
C PRO A 52 -10.45 -14.95 -0.58
N GLU A 53 -10.20 -16.11 -1.22
CA GLU A 53 -10.32 -17.43 -0.59
C GLU A 53 -11.70 -17.65 0.08
N TYR A 54 -12.83 -17.35 -0.60
CA TYR A 54 -14.15 -17.33 0.05
C TYR A 54 -14.51 -18.62 0.80
N LYS A 55 -14.00 -19.78 0.36
CA LYS A 55 -14.20 -21.08 1.04
C LYS A 55 -13.63 -21.05 2.46
N LYS A 56 -12.47 -20.41 2.65
CA LYS A 56 -11.82 -20.25 3.94
C LYS A 56 -12.51 -19.19 4.79
N VAL A 57 -13.01 -18.11 4.16
CA VAL A 57 -13.92 -17.15 4.83
C VAL A 57 -15.12 -17.89 5.42
N ASP A 58 -15.74 -18.77 4.63
CA ASP A 58 -16.91 -19.56 5.08
C ASP A 58 -16.55 -20.46 6.27
N GLU A 59 -15.41 -21.12 6.24
CA GLU A 59 -14.93 -21.96 7.35
C GLU A 59 -14.68 -21.14 8.63
N ILE A 60 -14.04 -19.97 8.52
CA ILE A 60 -13.74 -19.10 9.65
C ILE A 60 -15.00 -18.51 10.25
N MET A 61 -15.94 -18.06 9.40
CA MET A 61 -17.15 -17.37 9.84
C MET A 61 -18.25 -18.32 10.32
N LYS A 62 -18.28 -19.58 9.85
CA LYS A 62 -19.30 -20.56 10.24
C LYS A 62 -19.61 -20.58 11.75
N PRO A 63 -18.64 -20.75 12.68
CA PRO A 63 -18.95 -20.77 14.11
C PRO A 63 -19.47 -19.43 14.65
N ILE A 64 -19.13 -18.32 13.99
CA ILE A 64 -19.60 -16.98 14.35
C ILE A 64 -21.04 -16.78 13.89
N TYR A 65 -21.37 -17.18 12.66
CA TYR A 65 -22.72 -17.10 12.12
C TYR A 65 -23.70 -18.02 12.84
N GLU A 66 -23.26 -19.20 13.28
CA GLU A 66 -24.09 -20.12 14.08
C GLU A 66 -24.50 -19.53 15.44
N GLN A 67 -23.73 -18.56 15.96
CA GLN A 67 -24.00 -17.86 17.22
C GLN A 67 -24.56 -16.45 17.00
N ALA A 68 -24.64 -15.99 15.75
CA ALA A 68 -25.06 -14.64 15.44
C ALA A 68 -26.56 -14.46 15.67
N LYS A 69 -26.91 -13.27 16.16
CA LYS A 69 -28.30 -12.84 16.27
C LYS A 69 -28.68 -12.10 14.98
N ALA A 70 -29.89 -12.38 14.49
CA ALA A 70 -30.46 -11.62 13.38
C ALA A 70 -30.62 -10.15 13.77
N ALA A 71 -30.25 -9.26 12.84
CA ALA A 71 -30.59 -7.85 12.91
C ALA A 71 -32.12 -7.66 13.00
N ASP A 72 -32.54 -6.53 13.56
CA ASP A 72 -33.94 -6.15 13.57
C ASP A 72 -34.44 -5.73 12.17
N ASP A 73 -35.76 -5.54 12.06
CA ASP A 73 -36.44 -5.24 10.79
C ASP A 73 -36.09 -3.86 10.20
N SER A 74 -35.28 -3.03 10.89
CA SER A 74 -34.80 -1.75 10.35
C SER A 74 -33.72 -1.90 9.28
N VAL A 75 -33.10 -3.08 9.19
CA VAL A 75 -32.05 -3.38 8.21
C VAL A 75 -32.66 -4.05 6.97
N PHE A 76 -32.49 -3.42 5.81
CA PHE A 76 -32.81 -4.03 4.54
C PHE A 76 -31.82 -5.16 4.22
N PHE A 77 -32.35 -6.39 4.12
CA PHE A 77 -31.59 -7.59 3.79
C PHE A 77 -32.19 -8.32 2.57
N MET A 78 -31.35 -8.96 1.76
CA MET A 78 -31.81 -9.85 0.68
C MET A 78 -30.78 -10.94 0.43
N LYS A 79 -31.25 -12.16 0.19
CA LYS A 79 -30.36 -13.29 -0.13
C LYS A 79 -30.00 -13.31 -1.59
N GLN A 80 -28.76 -13.64 -1.90
CA GLN A 80 -28.32 -13.85 -3.27
C GLN A 80 -28.76 -15.20 -3.81
N LYS A 81 -29.54 -15.18 -4.90
CA LYS A 81 -29.84 -16.36 -5.75
C LYS A 81 -29.18 -16.31 -7.13
N ILE A 82 -28.52 -15.19 -7.45
CA ILE A 82 -27.85 -14.96 -8.72
C ILE A 82 -26.37 -15.30 -8.56
N SER A 83 -25.84 -16.22 -9.38
CA SER A 83 -24.42 -16.59 -9.31
C SER A 83 -23.54 -15.40 -9.72
N ASN A 84 -22.40 -15.25 -9.03
CA ASN A 84 -21.39 -14.19 -9.24
C ASN A 84 -21.88 -12.75 -9.02
N ALA A 85 -23.05 -12.54 -8.41
CA ALA A 85 -23.61 -11.21 -8.21
C ALA A 85 -23.23 -10.55 -6.86
N CYS A 86 -22.38 -11.16 -6.03
CA CYS A 86 -22.15 -10.73 -4.64
C CYS A 86 -21.72 -9.26 -4.52
N GLY A 87 -20.91 -8.73 -5.43
CA GLY A 87 -20.54 -7.31 -5.45
C GLY A 87 -21.75 -6.37 -5.65
N THR A 88 -22.70 -6.75 -6.51
CA THR A 88 -23.94 -5.97 -6.70
C THR A 88 -24.85 -6.09 -5.48
N PHE A 89 -24.93 -7.26 -4.85
CA PHE A 89 -25.71 -7.42 -3.63
C PHE A 89 -25.14 -6.57 -2.49
N ALA A 90 -23.81 -6.55 -2.30
CA ALA A 90 -23.16 -5.71 -1.30
C ALA A 90 -23.41 -4.21 -1.55
N LEU A 91 -23.37 -3.76 -2.82
CA LEU A 91 -23.74 -2.39 -3.19
C LEU A 91 -25.21 -2.08 -2.88
N PHE A 92 -26.12 -3.00 -3.18
CA PHE A 92 -27.56 -2.82 -2.94
C PHE A 92 -27.87 -2.77 -1.44
N HIS A 93 -27.24 -3.65 -0.65
CA HIS A 93 -27.33 -3.62 0.81
C HIS A 93 -26.77 -2.31 1.38
N SER A 94 -25.67 -1.81 0.81
CA SER A 94 -25.13 -0.50 1.19
C SER A 94 -26.17 0.59 0.95
N LEU A 95 -26.61 0.78 -0.30
CA LEU A 95 -27.51 1.88 -0.69
C LEU A 95 -28.90 1.80 -0.04
N ALA A 96 -29.52 0.61 0.02
CA ALA A 96 -30.88 0.44 0.53
C ALA A 96 -31.00 0.80 2.01
N ASN A 97 -29.93 0.60 2.78
CA ASN A 97 -29.89 0.93 4.21
C ASN A 97 -29.60 2.42 4.47
N LEU A 98 -29.34 3.23 3.43
CA LEU A 98 -29.14 4.68 3.51
C LEU A 98 -30.39 5.50 3.15
N GLU A 99 -31.53 4.89 2.81
CA GLU A 99 -32.72 5.60 2.30
C GLU A 99 -33.23 6.73 3.23
N ASP A 100 -33.01 6.60 4.54
CA ASP A 100 -33.36 7.60 5.55
C ASP A 100 -32.32 8.72 5.72
N ARG A 101 -31.15 8.58 5.10
CA ARG A 101 -30.01 9.51 5.22
C ARG A 101 -29.62 10.19 3.92
N ILE A 102 -29.85 9.54 2.78
CA ILE A 102 -29.51 10.07 1.46
C ILE A 102 -30.70 10.00 0.51
N ASN A 103 -30.71 10.89 -0.47
CA ASN A 103 -31.69 10.82 -1.56
C ASN A 103 -31.24 9.78 -2.60
N LEU A 104 -31.92 8.63 -2.64
CA LEU A 104 -31.68 7.56 -3.62
C LEU A 104 -32.20 7.88 -5.03
N GLY A 105 -32.82 9.04 -5.23
CA GLY A 105 -33.39 9.46 -6.51
C GLY A 105 -34.67 8.71 -6.88
N ASP A 106 -35.04 8.77 -8.16
CA ASP A 106 -36.21 8.11 -8.76
C ASP A 106 -35.84 7.15 -9.90
N GLY A 107 -34.56 6.79 -9.97
CA GLY A 107 -33.98 5.91 -10.98
C GLY A 107 -34.35 4.43 -10.81
N ALA A 108 -33.66 3.58 -11.57
CA ALA A 108 -33.90 2.14 -11.61
C ALA A 108 -33.78 1.48 -10.23
N PHE A 109 -32.79 1.90 -9.42
CA PHE A 109 -32.58 1.34 -8.09
C PHE A 109 -33.69 1.72 -7.11
N ALA A 110 -34.08 3.00 -7.06
CA ALA A 110 -35.16 3.46 -6.16
C ALA A 110 -36.50 2.78 -6.48
N LYS A 111 -36.85 2.66 -7.76
CA LYS A 111 -38.05 1.93 -8.22
C LYS A 111 -38.01 0.46 -7.82
N TRP A 112 -36.88 -0.21 -8.03
CA TRP A 112 -36.71 -1.59 -7.62
C TRP A 112 -36.80 -1.76 -6.10
N LEU A 113 -36.15 -0.88 -5.32
CA LEU A 113 -36.16 -0.93 -3.86
C LEU A 113 -37.58 -0.77 -3.28
N ALA A 114 -38.39 0.12 -3.87
CA ALA A 114 -39.78 0.30 -3.48
C ALA A 114 -40.62 -0.97 -3.66
N GLU A 115 -40.40 -1.74 -4.74
CA GLU A 115 -41.06 -3.03 -4.94
C GLU A 115 -40.45 -4.14 -4.06
N ALA A 116 -39.13 -4.14 -3.88
CA ALA A 116 -38.41 -5.10 -3.04
C ALA A 116 -38.87 -5.07 -1.57
N LYS A 117 -39.27 -3.89 -1.07
CA LYS A 117 -39.84 -3.71 0.28
C LYS A 117 -41.24 -4.30 0.45
N LYS A 118 -41.97 -4.54 -0.64
CA LYS A 118 -43.33 -5.13 -0.61
C LYS A 118 -43.31 -6.65 -0.61
N VAL A 119 -42.15 -7.27 -0.82
CA VAL A 119 -41.97 -8.72 -0.89
C VAL A 119 -41.04 -9.23 0.20
N GLY A 120 -41.06 -10.53 0.44
CA GLY A 120 -40.20 -11.17 1.42
C GLY A 120 -38.73 -11.21 0.97
N VAL A 121 -37.85 -11.52 1.91
CA VAL A 121 -36.39 -11.56 1.72
C VAL A 121 -35.97 -12.46 0.56
N ASP A 122 -36.65 -13.60 0.39
CA ASP A 122 -36.31 -14.58 -0.63
C ASP A 122 -36.78 -14.12 -2.02
N GLU A 123 -37.90 -13.40 -2.14
CA GLU A 123 -38.43 -12.91 -3.42
C GLU A 123 -37.65 -11.70 -3.97
N ARG A 124 -36.94 -10.94 -3.12
CA ARG A 124 -36.15 -9.76 -3.54
C ARG A 124 -35.13 -10.08 -4.63
N SER A 125 -34.48 -11.25 -4.55
CA SER A 125 -33.50 -11.67 -5.57
C SER A 125 -34.16 -12.08 -6.88
N ASP A 126 -35.36 -12.65 -6.84
CA ASP A 126 -36.11 -13.01 -8.05
C ASP A 126 -36.61 -11.73 -8.74
N LEU A 127 -37.01 -10.72 -7.95
CA LEU A 127 -37.35 -9.39 -8.45
C LEU A 127 -36.15 -8.71 -9.13
N LEU A 128 -34.95 -8.80 -8.55
CA LEU A 128 -33.72 -8.28 -9.17
C LEU A 128 -33.36 -9.02 -10.47
N ALA A 129 -33.42 -10.35 -10.46
CA ALA A 129 -33.10 -11.17 -11.62
C ALA A 129 -34.03 -10.90 -12.83
N ASN A 130 -35.27 -10.48 -12.57
CA ASN A 130 -36.24 -10.13 -13.61
C ASN A 130 -36.22 -8.64 -13.99
N ASN A 131 -35.35 -7.83 -13.38
CA ASN A 131 -35.20 -6.42 -13.72
C ASN A 131 -34.18 -6.24 -14.85
N ALA A 132 -34.67 -6.08 -16.08
CA ALA A 132 -33.83 -5.97 -17.27
C ALA A 132 -32.90 -4.73 -17.24
N GLU A 133 -33.36 -3.62 -16.67
CA GLU A 133 -32.60 -2.36 -16.59
C GLU A 133 -31.41 -2.49 -15.64
N LEU A 134 -31.63 -2.98 -14.41
CA LEU A 134 -30.57 -3.23 -13.43
C LEU A 134 -29.61 -4.34 -13.89
N THR A 135 -30.12 -5.35 -14.59
CA THR A 135 -29.28 -6.39 -15.20
C THR A 135 -28.34 -5.79 -16.26
N ALA A 136 -28.85 -4.89 -17.11
CA ALA A 136 -28.04 -4.21 -18.12
C ALA A 136 -27.00 -3.26 -17.49
N ILE A 137 -27.37 -2.54 -16.43
CA ILE A 137 -26.45 -1.68 -15.67
C ILE A 137 -25.32 -2.52 -15.07
N HIS A 138 -25.64 -3.63 -14.42
CA HIS A 138 -24.66 -4.56 -13.89
C HIS A 138 -23.72 -5.09 -15.00
N ALA A 139 -24.28 -5.58 -16.11
CA ALA A 139 -23.49 -6.14 -17.21
C ALA A 139 -22.49 -5.12 -17.77
N ALA A 140 -22.92 -3.86 -17.94
CA ALA A 140 -22.05 -2.79 -18.40
C ALA A 140 -20.91 -2.50 -17.41
N ALA A 141 -21.18 -2.53 -16.10
CA ALA A 141 -20.16 -2.35 -15.07
C ALA A 141 -19.17 -3.51 -15.05
N ALA A 142 -19.66 -4.75 -15.06
CA ALA A 142 -18.81 -5.94 -15.03
C ALA A 142 -17.86 -6.06 -16.24
N THR A 143 -18.23 -5.49 -17.40
CA THR A 143 -17.36 -5.45 -18.58
C THR A 143 -16.42 -4.25 -18.66
N ALA A 144 -16.58 -3.26 -17.78
CA ALA A 144 -15.77 -2.04 -17.77
C ALA A 144 -14.51 -2.15 -16.89
N GLY A 145 -14.40 -3.23 -16.10
CA GLY A 145 -13.23 -3.51 -15.27
C GLY A 145 -11.99 -3.89 -16.07
N GLN A 146 -10.86 -3.99 -15.38
CA GLN A 146 -9.56 -4.38 -15.93
C GLN A 146 -9.25 -5.87 -15.69
N THR A 147 -10.01 -6.52 -14.81
CA THR A 147 -9.89 -7.94 -14.47
C THR A 147 -10.63 -8.80 -15.48
N ASP A 148 -9.99 -9.88 -15.95
CA ASP A 148 -10.65 -10.87 -16.81
C ASP A 148 -11.73 -11.64 -16.03
N PRO A 149 -13.03 -11.53 -16.41
CA PRO A 149 -14.12 -12.19 -15.69
C PRO A 149 -14.28 -13.67 -16.05
N SER A 150 -13.44 -14.23 -16.93
CA SER A 150 -13.55 -15.61 -17.43
C SER A 150 -12.98 -16.69 -16.51
N GLY A 151 -12.27 -16.30 -15.45
CA GLY A 151 -11.69 -17.20 -14.45
C GLY A 151 -12.68 -17.76 -13.42
N GLU A 152 -12.22 -18.72 -12.61
CA GLU A 152 -12.97 -19.17 -11.43
C GLU A 152 -13.02 -18.03 -10.40
N VAL A 153 -14.22 -17.71 -9.92
CA VAL A 153 -14.41 -16.65 -8.92
C VAL A 153 -14.09 -17.20 -7.54
N GLU A 154 -12.91 -16.84 -7.03
CA GLU A 154 -12.46 -17.20 -5.67
C GLU A 154 -12.72 -16.10 -4.63
N HIS A 155 -13.38 -15.02 -5.04
CA HIS A 155 -13.62 -13.84 -4.22
C HIS A 155 -15.07 -13.74 -3.77
N HIS A 156 -15.32 -13.10 -2.63
CA HIS A 156 -16.66 -12.86 -2.11
C HIS A 156 -16.81 -11.47 -1.48
N PHE A 157 -17.90 -10.80 -1.79
CA PHE A 157 -18.21 -9.47 -1.25
C PHE A 157 -19.10 -9.54 -0.01
N ILE A 158 -18.72 -8.78 1.01
CA ILE A 158 -19.51 -8.55 2.23
C ILE A 158 -19.71 -7.04 2.41
N CYS A 159 -20.92 -6.63 2.78
CA CYS A 159 -21.25 -5.25 3.08
C CYS A 159 -21.20 -4.99 4.58
N TYR A 160 -20.53 -3.93 5.00
CA TYR A 160 -20.60 -3.38 6.35
C TYR A 160 -21.30 -2.03 6.29
N VAL A 161 -22.44 -1.87 6.96
CA VAL A 161 -23.24 -0.63 6.89
C VAL A 161 -23.67 -0.19 8.28
N GLY A 162 -23.55 1.11 8.55
CA GLY A 162 -24.04 1.71 9.78
C GLY A 162 -25.53 1.99 9.67
N LYS A 163 -26.34 1.61 10.67
CA LYS A 163 -27.76 1.95 10.75
C LYS A 163 -28.11 2.18 12.21
N ASN A 164 -28.75 3.31 12.53
CA ASN A 164 -29.15 3.68 13.90
C ASN A 164 -27.98 3.64 14.92
N GLY A 165 -26.76 3.99 14.49
CA GLY A 165 -25.56 3.96 15.35
C GLY A 165 -24.98 2.56 15.58
N ILE A 166 -25.43 1.55 14.83
CA ILE A 166 -24.98 0.17 14.92
C ILE A 166 -24.40 -0.28 13.57
N LEU A 167 -23.26 -0.96 13.60
CA LEU A 167 -22.62 -1.58 12.45
C LEU A 167 -23.26 -2.95 12.20
N TYR A 168 -23.67 -3.17 10.96
CA TYR A 168 -24.18 -4.45 10.49
C TYR A 168 -23.27 -5.04 9.41
N GLU A 169 -22.99 -6.33 9.53
CA GLU A 169 -22.31 -7.15 8.53
C GLU A 169 -23.36 -7.91 7.72
N ILE A 170 -23.34 -7.76 6.40
CA ILE A 170 -24.31 -8.33 5.48
C ILE A 170 -23.58 -9.16 4.43
N ASP A 171 -23.53 -10.47 4.67
CA ASP A 171 -23.20 -11.48 3.66
C ASP A 171 -24.49 -11.99 3.02
N SER A 172 -24.65 -11.72 1.72
CA SER A 172 -25.84 -12.07 0.95
C SER A 172 -26.11 -13.58 0.82
N ARG A 173 -25.15 -14.44 1.18
CA ARG A 173 -25.29 -15.91 1.17
C ARG A 173 -25.92 -16.45 2.46
N LEU A 174 -26.06 -15.62 3.49
CA LEU A 174 -26.59 -16.01 4.80
C LEU A 174 -28.11 -15.85 4.89
N GLN A 175 -28.65 -16.15 6.08
CA GLN A 175 -30.08 -16.04 6.35
C GLN A 175 -30.52 -14.65 6.81
N PHE A 176 -29.62 -13.86 7.38
CA PHE A 176 -29.90 -12.54 7.95
C PHE A 176 -28.64 -11.68 8.00
N ALA A 177 -28.83 -10.37 8.15
CA ALA A 177 -27.77 -9.43 8.51
C ALA A 177 -27.36 -9.63 9.98
N ARG A 178 -26.06 -9.58 10.26
CA ARG A 178 -25.50 -9.76 11.60
C ARG A 178 -25.19 -8.40 12.23
N GLU A 179 -25.63 -8.22 13.47
CA GLU A 179 -25.25 -7.07 14.30
C GLU A 179 -23.81 -7.24 14.81
N ILE A 180 -22.97 -6.22 14.65
CA ILE A 180 -21.57 -6.24 15.09
C ILE A 180 -21.38 -5.43 16.38
N GLY A 181 -21.79 -4.17 16.39
CA GLY A 181 -21.54 -3.27 17.52
C GLY A 181 -21.79 -1.80 17.19
N PRO A 182 -21.49 -0.88 18.11
CA PRO A 182 -21.70 0.55 17.89
C PRO A 182 -20.80 1.10 16.78
N THR A 183 -21.29 2.09 16.05
CA THR A 183 -20.53 2.83 15.03
C THR A 183 -21.08 4.24 14.81
N SER A 184 -20.35 5.05 14.06
CA SER A 184 -20.75 6.39 13.65
C SER A 184 -20.29 6.66 12.22
N GLU A 185 -20.82 7.71 11.59
CA GLU A 185 -20.35 8.12 10.26
C GLU A 185 -18.87 8.52 10.25
N ALA A 186 -18.30 8.88 11.40
CA ALA A 186 -16.88 9.20 11.53
C ALA A 186 -15.97 7.98 11.71
N THR A 187 -16.51 6.85 12.19
CA THR A 187 -15.72 5.68 12.60
C THR A 187 -16.03 4.41 11.82
N LEU A 188 -17.02 4.45 10.93
CA LEU A 188 -17.57 3.26 10.26
C LEU A 188 -16.51 2.40 9.59
N VAL A 189 -15.57 3.01 8.87
CA VAL A 189 -14.52 2.24 8.18
C VAL A 189 -13.61 1.54 9.19
N LYS A 190 -13.21 2.24 10.26
CA LYS A 190 -12.40 1.69 11.33
C LYS A 190 -13.11 0.57 12.09
N ASP A 191 -14.40 0.76 12.36
CA ASP A 191 -15.23 -0.23 13.06
C ASP A 191 -15.43 -1.49 12.18
N ALA A 192 -15.61 -1.33 10.87
CA ALA A 192 -15.65 -2.43 9.90
C ALA A 192 -14.30 -3.17 9.85
N GLY A 193 -13.18 -2.45 9.83
CA GLY A 193 -11.84 -3.03 9.91
C GLY A 193 -11.63 -3.89 11.16
N ALA A 194 -12.04 -3.38 12.32
CA ALA A 194 -12.00 -4.13 13.57
C ALA A 194 -12.90 -5.38 13.53
N ALA A 195 -14.08 -5.27 12.91
CA ALA A 195 -15.01 -6.39 12.76
C ALA A 195 -14.40 -7.53 11.93
N CYS A 196 -13.74 -7.21 10.80
CA CYS A 196 -13.14 -8.21 9.92
C CYS A 196 -11.69 -8.58 10.26
N GLN A 197 -11.09 -7.99 11.30
CA GLN A 197 -9.68 -8.21 11.64
C GLN A 197 -9.33 -9.70 11.83
N HIS A 198 -10.24 -10.46 12.43
CA HIS A 198 -10.07 -11.90 12.65
C HIS A 198 -10.07 -12.73 11.35
N LEU A 199 -10.75 -12.26 10.30
CA LEU A 199 -10.68 -12.85 8.96
C LEU A 199 -9.35 -12.50 8.30
N ILE A 200 -8.98 -11.22 8.33
CA ILE A 200 -7.71 -10.71 7.79
C ILE A 200 -6.54 -11.50 8.38
N GLN A 201 -6.53 -11.75 9.69
CA GLN A 201 -5.46 -12.52 10.36
C GLN A 201 -5.41 -14.01 10.01
N LYS A 202 -6.48 -14.58 9.43
CA LYS A 202 -6.60 -16.03 9.21
C LYS A 202 -6.56 -16.44 7.75
N LEU A 203 -6.95 -15.57 6.82
CA LEU A 203 -6.81 -15.78 5.38
C LEU A 203 -5.34 -15.67 4.99
N ASP A 204 -4.81 -16.60 4.20
CA ASP A 204 -3.36 -16.63 3.96
C ASP A 204 -2.96 -15.47 3.04
N ASN A 205 -3.87 -15.05 2.18
CA ASN A 205 -3.70 -13.91 1.27
C ASN A 205 -4.07 -12.54 1.89
N CYS A 206 -4.68 -12.51 3.09
CA CYS A 206 -4.98 -11.27 3.82
C CYS A 206 -4.18 -11.11 5.11
N LYS A 207 -3.51 -12.17 5.57
CA LYS A 207 -2.47 -12.02 6.56
C LYS A 207 -1.52 -10.98 5.96
N ARG A 208 -1.20 -9.94 6.73
CA ARG A 208 0.20 -9.53 6.77
C ARG A 208 0.89 -10.83 7.05
N GLU A 209 1.42 -11.51 6.03
CA GLU A 209 2.36 -12.57 6.30
C GLU A 209 3.30 -11.95 7.34
N SER A 210 3.45 -12.63 8.46
CA SER A 210 4.71 -12.56 9.15
C SER A 210 5.73 -13.10 8.15
N PHE A 211 6.06 -12.27 7.16
CA PHE A 211 7.34 -12.26 6.50
C PHE A 211 8.35 -12.38 7.63
N PRO A 212 9.45 -13.12 7.44
CA PRO A 212 10.55 -13.09 8.38
C PRO A 212 10.73 -11.62 8.80
N THR A 213 10.76 -11.34 10.11
CA THR A 213 10.85 -9.98 10.67
C THR A 213 11.93 -9.13 9.98
N ARG A 214 12.91 -9.81 9.38
CA ARG A 214 13.97 -9.28 8.51
C ARG A 214 13.54 -8.50 7.25
N PHE A 215 12.34 -8.73 6.69
CA PHE A 215 11.86 -8.07 5.45
C PHE A 215 10.69 -7.10 5.68
N GLN A 216 10.42 -6.70 6.93
CA GLN A 216 9.57 -5.53 7.14
C GLN A 216 10.33 -4.29 6.66
N MET A 217 9.84 -3.67 5.58
CA MET A 217 10.16 -2.28 5.26
C MET A 217 9.86 -1.46 6.52
N ALA A 218 10.85 -0.67 6.94
CA ALA A 218 11.16 -0.36 8.34
C ALA A 218 9.94 -0.27 9.28
N PRO A 219 9.88 -1.09 10.36
CA PRO A 219 8.86 -0.89 11.37
C PRO A 219 9.00 0.49 12.01
N LYS A 220 7.88 1.01 12.52
CA LYS A 220 7.81 2.22 13.35
C LYS A 220 8.68 2.00 14.61
N GLY A 221 9.96 2.31 14.49
CA GLY A 221 10.95 1.96 15.50
C GLY A 221 10.81 2.79 16.77
N LYS A 222 11.29 2.24 17.88
CA LYS A 222 11.23 2.88 19.21
C LYS A 222 12.14 4.12 19.34
N GLY A 223 12.99 4.39 18.33
CA GLY A 223 14.10 5.33 18.40
C GLY A 223 13.81 6.82 18.16
N GLY A 224 12.60 7.24 17.81
CA GLY A 224 12.25 8.68 17.73
C GLY A 224 12.89 9.48 16.58
N TRP A 225 13.58 8.84 15.63
CA TRP A 225 14.09 9.49 14.41
C TRP A 225 12.92 9.91 13.51
N GLN A 226 13.06 11.05 12.85
CA GLN A 226 12.05 11.61 11.95
C GLN A 226 12.28 11.17 10.49
N ALA A 227 11.28 11.24 9.63
CA ALA A 227 11.49 10.88 8.23
C ALA A 227 12.25 11.99 7.50
N LEU A 228 13.26 11.61 6.71
CA LEU A 228 13.88 12.55 5.78
C LEU A 228 12.99 12.74 4.54
N GLU A 229 12.85 13.98 4.11
CA GLU A 229 12.24 14.33 2.83
C GLU A 229 13.21 13.99 1.68
N SER A 230 12.69 13.40 0.59
CA SER A 230 13.48 13.12 -0.62
C SER A 230 13.67 14.40 -1.44
N ASN A 231 14.52 15.29 -0.94
CA ASN A 231 14.71 16.63 -1.49
C ASN A 231 16.20 17.05 -1.42
N PRO A 232 16.85 17.38 -2.55
CA PRO A 232 18.22 17.87 -2.55
C PRO A 232 18.45 19.10 -1.66
N GLU A 233 17.45 19.97 -1.47
CA GLU A 233 17.58 21.17 -0.66
C GLU A 233 17.80 20.87 0.83
N THR A 234 17.31 19.74 1.34
CA THR A 234 17.54 19.28 2.73
C THR A 234 18.73 18.34 2.82
N ILE A 235 18.91 17.44 1.85
CA ILE A 235 20.00 16.45 1.84
C ILE A 235 21.38 17.11 1.62
N ASN A 236 21.47 18.19 0.84
CA ASN A 236 22.74 18.89 0.63
C ASN A 236 23.28 19.57 1.91
N PRO A 237 22.46 20.28 2.70
CA PRO A 237 22.81 20.69 4.07
C PRO A 237 23.20 19.50 4.96
N PHE A 238 22.48 18.38 4.89
CA PHE A 238 22.80 17.20 5.69
C PHE A 238 24.19 16.64 5.40
N LEU A 239 24.59 16.54 4.12
CA LEU A 239 25.95 16.18 3.71
C LEU A 239 27.01 17.06 4.39
N LYS A 240 26.76 18.38 4.44
CA LYS A 240 27.66 19.33 5.12
C LYS A 240 27.67 19.11 6.65
N LYS A 241 26.50 18.90 7.27
CA LYS A 241 26.35 18.64 8.72
C LYS A 241 27.14 17.40 9.15
N ILE A 242 27.13 16.32 8.34
CA ILE A 242 27.90 15.10 8.61
C ILE A 242 29.38 15.20 8.17
N GLY A 243 29.77 16.34 7.60
CA GLY A 243 31.14 16.70 7.22
C GLY A 243 31.66 16.00 5.96
N VAL A 244 30.75 15.72 5.02
CA VAL A 244 31.03 15.29 3.66
C VAL A 244 31.13 16.53 2.76
N SER A 245 32.12 16.54 1.87
CA SER A 245 32.41 17.67 0.97
C SER A 245 32.76 17.18 -0.43
N GLY A 246 32.55 18.03 -1.45
CA GLY A 246 32.84 17.67 -2.84
C GLY A 246 31.77 16.78 -3.48
N LEU A 247 30.62 16.65 -2.83
CA LEU A 247 29.45 15.92 -3.29
C LEU A 247 28.21 16.80 -3.17
N GLU A 248 27.24 16.58 -4.05
CA GLU A 248 25.91 17.18 -3.96
C GLU A 248 24.85 16.22 -4.51
N CYS A 249 23.65 16.26 -3.95
CA CYS A 249 22.46 15.65 -4.52
C CYS A 249 21.80 16.63 -5.49
N VAL A 250 21.26 16.11 -6.58
CA VAL A 250 20.41 16.84 -7.54
C VAL A 250 19.17 16.00 -7.87
N ASP A 251 18.09 16.65 -8.25
CA ASP A 251 16.86 15.96 -8.65
C ASP A 251 17.04 15.14 -9.93
N VAL A 252 16.37 13.99 -9.97
CA VAL A 252 16.17 13.20 -11.19
C VAL A 252 14.72 13.34 -11.61
N TYR A 253 14.46 14.26 -12.54
CA TYR A 253 13.10 14.62 -12.97
C TYR A 253 12.40 13.53 -13.80
N SER A 254 13.15 12.67 -14.49
CA SER A 254 12.60 11.59 -15.30
C SER A 254 13.65 10.50 -15.49
N PHE A 255 13.18 9.26 -15.61
CA PHE A 255 13.98 8.08 -15.93
C PHE A 255 14.14 7.84 -17.44
N ASP A 256 13.67 8.75 -18.29
CA ASP A 256 13.87 8.68 -19.74
C ASP A 256 15.29 9.02 -20.13
N GLU A 257 15.84 8.26 -21.08
CA GLU A 257 17.26 8.34 -21.45
C GLU A 257 17.69 9.76 -21.85
N GLU A 258 16.82 10.49 -22.56
CA GLU A 258 17.05 11.88 -22.97
C GLU A 258 17.04 12.87 -21.80
N MET A 259 16.40 12.54 -20.68
CA MET A 259 16.37 13.40 -19.49
C MET A 259 17.56 13.12 -18.56
N LEU A 260 18.00 11.86 -18.48
CA LEU A 260 19.13 11.45 -17.65
C LEU A 260 20.46 12.10 -18.10
N GLN A 261 20.59 12.50 -19.36
CA GLN A 261 21.80 13.17 -19.87
C GLN A 261 22.02 14.56 -19.25
N PHE A 262 20.99 15.18 -18.64
CA PHE A 262 21.10 16.48 -17.97
C PHE A 262 21.64 16.37 -16.54
N ILE A 263 21.72 15.16 -15.99
CA ILE A 263 22.31 14.93 -14.67
C ILE A 263 23.82 15.19 -14.76
N PRO A 264 24.37 16.11 -13.95
CA PRO A 264 25.80 16.43 -14.01
C PRO A 264 26.69 15.22 -13.71
N THR A 265 27.92 15.27 -14.21
CA THR A 265 28.93 14.23 -14.00
C THR A 265 30.04 14.74 -13.08
N PRO A 266 30.71 13.85 -12.32
CA PRO A 266 30.53 12.39 -12.28
C PRO A 266 29.27 11.97 -11.48
N GLN A 267 28.57 10.95 -11.98
CA GLN A 267 27.40 10.36 -11.33
C GLN A 267 27.85 9.21 -10.40
N LEU A 268 27.50 9.28 -9.12
CA LEU A 268 28.14 8.45 -8.09
C LEU A 268 27.18 7.50 -7.37
N ALA A 269 25.93 7.92 -7.14
CA ALA A 269 24.85 7.04 -6.70
C ALA A 269 23.48 7.58 -7.16
N MET A 270 22.48 6.70 -7.23
CA MET A 270 21.06 7.06 -7.28
C MET A 270 20.43 6.76 -5.93
N ILE A 271 19.62 7.66 -5.40
CA ILE A 271 18.79 7.44 -4.20
C ILE A 271 17.34 7.52 -4.64
N LEU A 272 16.55 6.49 -4.35
CA LEU A 272 15.15 6.39 -4.74
C LEU A 272 14.27 6.38 -3.50
N CYS A 273 13.22 7.19 -3.49
CA CYS A 273 12.13 7.20 -2.53
C CYS A 273 10.83 6.75 -3.22
N PHE A 274 10.09 5.81 -2.64
CA PHE A 274 8.91 5.22 -3.28
C PHE A 274 7.88 4.71 -2.26
N PRO A 275 6.59 4.55 -2.63
CA PRO A 275 5.56 4.02 -1.74
C PRO A 275 5.84 2.55 -1.38
N SER A 276 6.11 2.31 -0.10
CA SER A 276 6.60 1.02 0.41
C SER A 276 5.57 -0.10 0.35
N SER A 277 4.29 0.20 0.63
CA SER A 277 3.22 -0.80 0.76
C SER A 277 2.99 -1.62 -0.52
N GLU A 278 2.99 -0.95 -1.67
CA GLU A 278 2.76 -1.57 -2.98
C GLU A 278 4.04 -2.20 -3.54
N ALA A 279 5.18 -1.51 -3.40
CA ALA A 279 6.47 -2.00 -3.89
C ALA A 279 6.95 -3.25 -3.14
N ARG A 280 6.49 -3.45 -1.90
CA ARG A 280 6.88 -4.56 -1.03
C ARG A 280 6.67 -5.93 -1.67
N GLU A 281 5.53 -6.16 -2.31
CA GLU A 281 5.22 -7.48 -2.89
C GLU A 281 6.16 -7.83 -4.05
N PHE A 282 6.48 -6.84 -4.88
CA PHE A 282 7.41 -7.02 -5.99
C PHE A 282 8.84 -7.23 -5.46
N LEU A 283 9.32 -6.35 -4.57
CA LEU A 283 10.69 -6.40 -4.06
C LEU A 283 10.95 -7.63 -3.17
N SER A 284 9.98 -8.09 -2.38
CA SER A 284 10.16 -9.28 -1.54
C SER A 284 10.46 -10.52 -2.37
N LYS A 285 9.76 -10.71 -3.49
CA LYS A 285 10.02 -11.82 -4.44
C LYS A 285 11.45 -11.76 -4.99
N GLN A 286 11.93 -10.55 -5.30
CA GLN A 286 13.31 -10.34 -5.76
C GLN A 286 14.33 -10.69 -4.67
N TYR A 287 14.06 -10.29 -3.43
CA TYR A 287 14.96 -10.50 -2.30
C TYR A 287 15.00 -11.95 -1.82
N GLU A 288 13.88 -12.67 -1.85
CA GLU A 288 13.82 -14.10 -1.58
C GLU A 288 14.61 -14.90 -2.62
N GLU A 289 14.48 -14.56 -3.90
CA GLU A 289 15.24 -15.21 -4.98
C GLU A 289 16.75 -14.96 -4.82
N VAL A 290 17.13 -13.74 -4.45
CA VAL A 290 18.51 -13.38 -4.14
C VAL A 290 19.02 -14.14 -2.91
N GLU A 291 18.23 -14.28 -1.85
CA GLU A 291 18.65 -15.03 -0.65
C GLU A 291 18.81 -16.54 -0.95
N LYS A 292 17.93 -17.09 -1.78
CA LYS A 292 17.92 -18.51 -2.11
C LYS A 292 19.03 -18.91 -3.10
N ASN A 293 19.23 -18.10 -4.14
CA ASN A 293 20.08 -18.45 -5.28
C ASN A 293 21.30 -17.53 -5.45
N GLY A 294 21.32 -16.38 -4.78
CA GLY A 294 22.40 -15.41 -4.84
C GLY A 294 23.55 -15.70 -3.88
N LYS A 295 24.67 -15.02 -4.10
CA LYS A 295 25.80 -14.97 -3.17
C LYS A 295 25.96 -13.54 -2.67
N LYS A 296 26.07 -13.38 -1.35
CA LYS A 296 26.37 -12.08 -0.73
C LYS A 296 27.65 -11.48 -1.35
N PRO A 297 27.60 -10.25 -1.90
CA PRO A 297 28.77 -9.64 -2.52
C PRO A 297 29.83 -9.28 -1.49
N GLU A 298 31.09 -9.47 -1.87
CA GLU A 298 32.25 -9.08 -1.06
C GLU A 298 32.66 -7.65 -1.41
N GLY A 299 33.08 -6.85 -0.42
CA GLY A 299 33.59 -5.49 -0.65
C GLY A 299 32.53 -4.39 -0.83
N VAL A 300 31.23 -4.73 -0.86
CA VAL A 300 30.12 -3.76 -0.83
C VAL A 300 29.82 -3.40 0.63
N PHE A 301 29.84 -2.11 0.96
CA PHE A 301 29.42 -1.63 2.28
C PHE A 301 27.90 -1.72 2.38
N PHE A 302 27.42 -2.41 3.41
CA PHE A 302 26.01 -2.67 3.63
C PHE A 302 25.70 -2.68 5.13
N MET A 303 24.45 -2.40 5.51
CA MET A 303 23.96 -2.57 6.88
C MET A 303 22.43 -2.64 6.83
N ASN A 304 21.86 -3.52 7.65
CA ASN A 304 20.42 -3.58 7.81
C ASN A 304 19.94 -2.50 8.78
N GLN A 305 18.75 -1.96 8.54
CA GLN A 305 18.11 -1.04 9.47
C GLN A 305 17.47 -1.83 10.59
N SER A 306 17.95 -1.63 11.82
CA SER A 306 17.36 -2.24 13.01
C SER A 306 15.98 -1.66 13.32
N GLU A 307 15.11 -2.48 13.93
CA GLU A 307 13.81 -2.05 14.44
C GLU A 307 13.93 -0.94 15.51
N ASP A 308 15.10 -0.78 16.12
CA ASP A 308 15.35 0.28 17.10
C ASP A 308 15.54 1.67 16.47
N ILE A 309 15.80 1.75 15.16
CA ILE A 309 15.95 3.01 14.40
C ILE A 309 14.84 3.11 13.34
N GLY A 310 13.65 3.52 13.76
CA GLY A 310 12.53 3.81 12.86
C GLY A 310 12.82 5.00 11.95
N ASN A 311 12.14 5.11 10.80
CA ASN A 311 12.18 6.27 9.89
C ASN A 311 13.54 6.72 9.34
N ALA A 312 14.64 6.02 9.65
CA ALA A 312 15.97 6.40 9.20
C ALA A 312 16.35 5.89 7.80
N CYS A 313 15.43 5.27 7.05
CA CYS A 313 15.76 4.64 5.76
C CYS A 313 16.45 5.59 4.77
N GLY A 314 16.09 6.88 4.77
CA GLY A 314 16.79 7.92 4.00
C GLY A 314 18.27 8.09 4.39
N THR A 315 18.59 8.07 5.69
CA THR A 315 19.97 8.09 6.17
C THR A 315 20.71 6.80 5.81
N PHE A 316 20.05 5.64 5.91
CA PHE A 316 20.64 4.36 5.51
C PHE A 316 20.99 4.35 4.02
N ALA A 317 20.07 4.76 3.13
CA ALA A 317 20.32 4.84 1.70
C ALA A 317 21.46 5.83 1.37
N LEU A 318 21.51 6.98 2.04
CA LEU A 318 22.61 7.94 1.88
C LEU A 318 23.95 7.36 2.37
N PHE A 319 23.97 6.64 3.49
CA PHE A 319 25.20 6.07 4.04
C PHE A 319 25.69 4.87 3.23
N HIS A 320 24.78 4.06 2.67
CA HIS A 320 25.10 3.05 1.68
C HIS A 320 25.69 3.69 0.41
N SER A 321 25.14 4.82 -0.04
CA SER A 321 25.70 5.59 -1.16
C SER A 321 27.14 6.01 -0.85
N LEU A 322 27.35 6.73 0.26
CA LEU A 322 28.64 7.28 0.64
C LEU A 322 29.69 6.20 0.95
N GLY A 323 29.32 5.16 1.71
CA GLY A 323 30.23 4.10 2.13
C GLY A 323 30.79 3.29 0.96
N ASN A 324 30.05 3.19 -0.15
CA ASN A 324 30.50 2.52 -1.36
C ASN A 324 31.35 3.40 -2.29
N LEU A 325 31.48 4.71 -1.98
CA LEU A 325 32.37 5.66 -2.67
C LEU A 325 33.76 5.78 -2.02
N GLU A 326 34.04 4.98 -0.98
CA GLU A 326 35.38 4.93 -0.39
C GLU A 326 36.45 4.65 -1.45
N ASN A 327 37.57 5.38 -1.38
CA ASN A 327 38.68 5.39 -2.35
C ASN A 327 38.34 6.01 -3.72
N ARG A 328 37.09 6.39 -3.98
CA ARG A 328 36.66 7.08 -5.21
C ARG A 328 36.51 8.58 -4.98
N VAL A 329 36.03 8.97 -3.81
CA VAL A 329 35.81 10.37 -3.42
C VAL A 329 36.38 10.63 -2.02
N ASN A 330 36.84 11.85 -1.78
CA ASN A 330 37.23 12.30 -0.45
C ASN A 330 35.99 12.64 0.40
N LEU A 331 35.57 11.69 1.24
CA LEU A 331 34.42 11.83 2.15
C LEU A 331 34.70 12.71 3.38
N GLY A 332 35.87 13.35 3.45
CA GLY A 332 36.26 14.25 4.53
C GLY A 332 36.73 13.53 5.80
N LYS A 333 36.73 14.28 6.91
CA LYS A 333 37.11 13.79 8.27
C LYS A 333 36.03 14.10 9.31
N GLY A 334 34.80 14.34 8.84
CA GLY A 334 33.64 14.75 9.63
C GLY A 334 33.02 13.63 10.47
N LYS A 335 31.78 13.88 10.93
CA LYS A 335 30.98 12.93 11.72
C LYS A 335 30.83 11.59 10.98
N PHE A 336 30.42 11.62 9.71
CA PHE A 336 30.27 10.42 8.89
C PHE A 336 31.57 9.63 8.75
N ALA A 337 32.69 10.29 8.40
CA ALA A 337 33.96 9.61 8.20
C ALA A 337 34.46 8.91 9.49
N LYS A 338 34.23 9.52 10.66
CA LYS A 338 34.57 8.92 11.96
C LYS A 338 33.70 7.70 12.26
N TRP A 339 32.39 7.80 12.07
CA TRP A 339 31.46 6.69 12.24
C TRP A 339 31.77 5.55 11.25
N PHE A 340 31.96 5.88 9.98
CA PHE A 340 32.27 4.91 8.92
C PHE A 340 33.56 4.14 9.19
N ALA A 341 34.60 4.80 9.72
CA ALA A 341 35.83 4.13 10.13
C ALA A 341 35.59 3.07 11.22
N LYS A 342 34.68 3.32 12.17
CA LYS A 342 34.27 2.35 13.19
C LYS A 342 33.37 1.25 12.59
N ALA A 343 32.41 1.62 11.74
CA ALA A 343 31.44 0.72 11.10
C ALA A 343 32.11 -0.39 10.26
N LYS A 344 33.29 -0.11 9.70
CA LYS A 344 34.11 -1.10 8.98
C LYS A 344 34.79 -2.14 9.88
N LEU A 345 34.95 -1.85 11.18
CA LEU A 345 35.61 -2.74 12.14
C LEU A 345 34.64 -3.69 12.84
N VAL A 346 33.34 -3.40 12.78
CA VAL A 346 32.27 -4.23 13.35
C VAL A 346 31.62 -5.08 12.27
N LYS A 347 30.86 -6.09 12.70
CA LYS A 347 30.07 -6.90 11.77
C LYS A 347 28.92 -6.07 11.20
N GLU A 348 28.39 -6.54 10.08
CA GLU A 348 27.31 -5.84 9.36
C GLU A 348 26.03 -5.66 10.18
N ASP A 349 25.66 -6.68 10.96
CA ASP A 349 24.51 -6.66 11.87
C ASP A 349 24.72 -5.72 13.07
N GLU A 350 25.97 -5.41 13.43
CA GLU A 350 26.34 -4.49 14.51
C GLU A 350 26.41 -3.02 14.04
N ARG A 351 26.38 -2.74 12.73
CA ARG A 351 26.52 -1.38 12.17
C ARG A 351 25.32 -0.48 12.50
N SER A 352 24.11 -1.05 12.56
CA SER A 352 22.91 -0.30 12.93
C SER A 352 22.98 0.14 14.37
N ASP A 353 23.37 -0.75 15.29
CA ASP A 353 23.51 -0.42 16.71
C ASP A 353 24.59 0.66 16.92
N LEU A 354 25.69 0.57 16.17
CA LEU A 354 26.71 1.61 16.19
C LEU A 354 26.18 2.97 15.71
N LEU A 355 25.21 3.00 14.78
CA LEU A 355 24.57 4.24 14.33
C LEU A 355 23.55 4.77 15.34
N SER A 356 22.77 3.91 16.00
CA SER A 356 21.80 4.35 17.02
C SER A 356 22.50 4.97 18.24
N GLU A 357 23.72 4.52 18.55
CA GLU A 357 24.54 5.08 19.63
C GLU A 357 25.24 6.39 19.25
N ASP A 358 25.27 6.79 17.97
CA ASP A 358 25.95 8.00 17.51
C ASP A 358 25.04 9.23 17.57
N THR A 359 25.04 9.90 18.74
CA THR A 359 24.21 11.08 19.01
C THR A 359 24.49 12.24 18.06
N ASP A 360 25.73 12.38 17.58
CA ASP A 360 26.12 13.47 16.67
C ASP A 360 25.47 13.31 15.29
N LEU A 361 25.32 12.07 14.82
CA LEU A 361 24.65 11.75 13.56
C LEU A 361 23.13 11.73 13.70
N ALA A 362 22.60 11.28 14.84
CA ALA A 362 21.18 11.36 15.14
C ALA A 362 20.70 12.82 15.16
N GLU A 363 21.42 13.71 15.85
CA GLU A 363 21.10 15.15 15.89
C GLU A 363 21.14 15.77 14.48
N ALA A 364 22.16 15.44 13.68
CA ALA A 364 22.26 15.94 12.31
C ALA A 364 21.12 15.46 11.41
N HIS A 365 20.63 14.24 11.64
CA HIS A 365 19.46 13.69 10.96
C HIS A 365 18.18 14.43 11.39
N ASP A 366 17.92 14.55 12.69
CA ASP A 366 16.70 15.18 13.21
C ASP A 366 16.61 16.66 12.81
N GLU A 367 17.71 17.40 12.87
CA GLU A 367 17.77 18.78 12.36
C GLU A 367 17.43 18.86 10.87
N THR A 368 17.86 17.88 10.07
CA THR A 368 17.56 17.84 8.64
C THR A 368 16.10 17.50 8.40
N ALA A 369 15.55 16.55 9.13
CA ALA A 369 14.15 16.16 9.04
C ALA A 369 13.23 17.35 9.38
N GLY A 370 13.59 18.17 10.37
CA GLY A 370 12.85 19.38 10.74
C GLY A 370 12.97 20.57 9.77
N GLU A 371 13.90 20.51 8.81
CA GLU A 371 14.11 21.55 7.78
C GLU A 371 13.32 21.30 6.48
N GLY A 372 12.59 20.18 6.37
CA GLY A 372 11.77 19.86 5.21
C GLY A 372 10.60 20.82 5.00
N ASP A 373 10.14 20.92 3.75
CA ASP A 373 8.99 21.72 3.37
C ASP A 373 7.65 21.03 3.70
N THR A 374 7.70 19.73 3.99
CA THR A 374 6.53 18.91 4.32
C THR A 374 6.36 18.69 5.83
N GLU A 375 5.09 18.59 6.28
CA GLU A 375 4.79 18.28 7.68
C GLU A 375 5.26 16.86 8.02
N GLN A 376 5.99 16.74 9.13
CA GLN A 376 6.42 15.45 9.67
C GLN A 376 5.19 14.64 10.12
N THR A 377 5.10 13.40 9.63
CA THR A 377 4.04 12.45 9.98
C THR A 377 4.61 11.25 10.72
N ASP A 378 3.88 10.78 11.72
CA ASP A 378 4.19 9.56 12.45
C ASP A 378 3.91 8.29 11.62
N ASN A 379 3.25 8.41 10.47
CA ASN A 379 3.02 7.32 9.52
C ASN A 379 3.71 7.63 8.20
N VAL A 380 4.83 6.94 7.95
CA VAL A 380 5.68 7.13 6.79
C VAL A 380 5.47 5.94 5.87
N ASP A 381 4.72 6.15 4.80
CA ASP A 381 4.40 5.07 3.85
C ASP A 381 5.46 4.92 2.75
N TYR A 382 6.57 5.66 2.83
CA TYR A 382 7.64 5.69 1.85
C TYR A 382 8.91 4.98 2.33
N HIS A 383 9.67 4.44 1.38
CA HIS A 383 10.95 3.78 1.65
C HIS A 383 12.06 4.32 0.76
N PHE A 384 13.28 4.32 1.27
CA PHE A 384 14.47 4.74 0.54
C PHE A 384 15.39 3.55 0.24
N ILE A 385 15.87 3.47 -1.00
CA ILE A 385 16.95 2.57 -1.43
C ILE A 385 18.00 3.35 -2.22
N THR A 386 19.16 2.73 -2.46
CA THR A 386 20.19 3.33 -3.31
C THR A 386 20.73 2.36 -4.37
N TYR A 387 21.17 2.92 -5.49
CA TYR A 387 21.90 2.22 -6.53
C TYR A 387 23.32 2.77 -6.64
N VAL A 388 24.31 1.88 -6.63
CA VAL A 388 25.74 2.25 -6.68
C VAL A 388 26.50 1.40 -7.70
N ASN A 389 27.48 2.03 -8.36
CA ASN A 389 28.52 1.30 -9.10
C ASN A 389 29.65 0.91 -8.15
N LYS A 390 29.83 -0.39 -7.92
CA LYS A 390 30.98 -0.93 -7.20
C LYS A 390 31.75 -1.87 -8.13
N ASP A 391 32.99 -1.50 -8.45
CA ASP A 391 33.91 -2.31 -9.26
C ASP A 391 33.33 -2.75 -10.63
N GLY A 392 32.52 -1.88 -11.26
CA GLY A 392 31.90 -2.13 -12.57
C GLY A 392 30.62 -2.96 -12.51
N GLN A 393 30.07 -3.18 -11.31
CA GLN A 393 28.82 -3.89 -11.07
C GLN A 393 27.80 -2.94 -10.42
N LEU A 394 26.59 -2.91 -10.96
CA LEU A 394 25.46 -2.18 -10.40
C LEU A 394 24.88 -2.98 -9.23
N TYR A 395 24.74 -2.33 -8.09
CA TYR A 395 24.08 -2.87 -6.92
C TYR A 395 22.89 -2.00 -6.54
N GLU A 396 21.74 -2.64 -6.32
CA GLU A 396 20.64 -2.11 -5.54
C GLU A 396 20.88 -2.46 -4.07
N ILE A 397 20.81 -1.45 -3.20
CA ILE A 397 21.03 -1.58 -1.77
C ILE A 397 19.80 -1.08 -1.04
N ASP A 398 19.12 -2.01 -0.39
CA ASP A 398 17.98 -1.79 0.50
C ASP A 398 18.34 -2.29 1.90
N SER A 399 18.19 -1.43 2.92
CA SER A 399 18.46 -1.77 4.32
C SER A 399 17.52 -2.87 4.88
N CYS A 400 16.44 -3.20 4.18
CA CYS A 400 15.51 -4.29 4.48
C CYS A 400 15.80 -5.58 3.69
N ALA A 401 16.73 -5.55 2.72
CA ALA A 401 17.13 -6.73 1.95
C ALA A 401 18.13 -7.62 2.73
N PRO A 402 18.34 -8.89 2.34
CA PRO A 402 19.23 -9.79 3.07
C PRO A 402 20.70 -9.43 2.82
N PHE A 403 21.01 -8.88 1.65
CA PHE A 403 22.28 -8.31 1.21
C PHE A 403 22.09 -7.54 -0.12
N PRO A 404 23.07 -6.72 -0.58
CA PRO A 404 22.97 -5.95 -1.82
C PRO A 404 22.68 -6.83 -3.04
N ARG A 405 21.70 -6.42 -3.85
CA ARG A 405 21.24 -7.15 -5.04
C ARG A 405 22.04 -6.70 -6.28
N PRO A 406 22.82 -7.59 -6.93
CA PRO A 406 23.52 -7.25 -8.17
C PRO A 406 22.53 -7.19 -9.34
N LEU A 407 22.59 -6.13 -10.15
CA LEU A 407 21.68 -5.89 -11.28
C LEU A 407 22.33 -6.02 -12.67
N GLY A 408 23.65 -6.00 -12.75
CA GLY A 408 24.42 -6.21 -13.97
C GLY A 408 25.67 -5.35 -14.04
N SER A 409 26.45 -5.50 -15.11
CA SER A 409 27.61 -4.63 -15.36
C SER A 409 27.19 -3.18 -15.55
N THR A 410 28.01 -2.26 -15.06
CA THR A 410 27.78 -0.81 -15.21
C THR A 410 29.11 -0.04 -15.24
N SER A 411 29.02 1.28 -15.39
CA SER A 411 30.15 2.20 -15.35
C SER A 411 29.73 3.53 -14.74
N ASP A 412 30.68 4.40 -14.39
CA ASP A 412 30.38 5.73 -13.85
C ASP A 412 29.58 6.62 -14.82
N ALA A 413 29.71 6.36 -16.12
CA ALA A 413 28.99 7.10 -17.15
C ALA A 413 27.57 6.56 -17.40
N SER A 414 27.29 5.30 -17.02
CA SER A 414 26.03 4.62 -17.33
C SER A 414 25.20 4.26 -16.09
N MET A 415 25.76 4.34 -14.88
CA MET A 415 25.14 3.81 -13.67
C MET A 415 23.73 4.35 -13.39
N ILE A 416 23.48 5.64 -13.61
CA ILE A 416 22.14 6.22 -13.44
C ILE A 416 21.17 5.66 -14.51
N LYS A 417 21.63 5.55 -15.77
CA LYS A 417 20.85 4.93 -16.85
C LYS A 417 20.55 3.45 -16.55
N ASP A 418 21.55 2.71 -16.09
CA ASP A 418 21.40 1.29 -15.79
C ASP A 418 20.47 1.07 -14.58
N ALA A 419 20.58 1.90 -13.55
CA ALA A 419 19.65 1.92 -12.41
C ALA A 419 18.22 2.24 -12.83
N SER A 420 18.04 3.16 -13.78
CA SER A 420 16.70 3.56 -14.27
C SER A 420 15.90 2.39 -14.86
N VAL A 421 16.56 1.34 -15.37
CA VAL A 421 15.90 0.14 -15.88
C VAL A 421 15.20 -0.62 -14.75
N ALA A 422 15.90 -0.85 -13.64
CA ALA A 422 15.33 -1.52 -12.46
C ALA A 422 14.24 -0.66 -11.79
N ILE A 423 14.43 0.66 -11.77
CA ILE A 423 13.44 1.59 -11.21
C ILE A 423 12.16 1.56 -12.06
N LYS A 424 12.27 1.60 -13.39
CA LYS A 424 11.10 1.49 -14.29
C LYS A 424 10.39 0.15 -14.15
N GLU A 425 11.14 -0.94 -13.95
CA GLU A 425 10.55 -2.25 -13.67
C GLU A 425 9.73 -2.22 -12.38
N LEU A 426 10.26 -1.63 -11.30
CA LEU A 426 9.53 -1.43 -10.06
C LEU A 426 8.26 -0.57 -10.27
N MET A 427 8.39 0.56 -10.96
CA MET A 427 7.26 1.47 -11.25
C MET A 427 6.14 0.77 -12.05
N ASN A 428 6.49 -0.14 -12.96
CA ASN A 428 5.51 -0.90 -13.75
C ASN A 428 4.76 -1.97 -12.93
N ASN A 429 5.21 -2.27 -11.71
CA ASN A 429 4.61 -3.26 -10.82
C ASN A 429 3.87 -2.62 -9.62
N VAL A 430 3.69 -1.30 -9.62
CA VAL A 430 2.92 -0.58 -8.61
C VAL A 430 1.92 0.37 -9.26
N VAL A 431 0.88 0.75 -8.54
CA VAL A 431 -0.18 1.66 -9.02
C VAL A 431 0.15 3.10 -8.63
N ASN A 432 0.63 3.30 -7.40
CA ASN A 432 1.05 4.60 -6.90
C ASN A 432 2.41 4.99 -7.46
N LEU A 433 2.42 6.02 -8.32
CA LEU A 433 3.62 6.54 -8.97
C LEU A 433 4.27 7.72 -8.22
N ASN A 434 4.02 7.87 -6.91
CA ASN A 434 4.68 8.85 -6.05
C ASN A 434 6.15 8.47 -5.75
N PHE A 435 6.96 8.40 -6.80
CA PHE A 435 8.39 8.19 -6.72
C PHE A 435 9.11 9.54 -6.72
N SER A 436 10.18 9.64 -5.93
CA SER A 436 11.17 10.71 -6.01
C SER A 436 12.55 10.09 -6.12
N ALA A 437 13.44 10.71 -6.89
CA ALA A 437 14.81 10.24 -7.03
C ALA A 437 15.80 11.40 -7.02
N MET A 438 16.94 11.16 -6.39
CA MET A 438 18.08 12.07 -6.35
C MET A 438 19.31 11.36 -6.88
N ALA A 439 20.11 12.07 -7.67
CA ALA A 439 21.44 11.62 -8.05
C ALA A 439 22.48 12.28 -7.15
N LEU A 440 23.34 11.47 -6.52
CA LEU A 440 24.53 11.96 -5.84
C LEU A 440 25.65 12.13 -6.87
N ILE A 441 26.13 13.34 -7.03
CA ILE A 441 27.13 13.74 -8.03
C ILE A 441 28.37 14.35 -7.36
N GLY A 442 29.50 14.32 -8.08
CA GLY A 442 30.72 15.02 -7.66
C GLY A 442 30.66 16.51 -7.97
N LYS A 443 31.16 17.35 -7.05
CA LYS A 443 31.22 18.81 -7.17
C LYS A 443 32.59 19.33 -7.59
#